data_AF-A0A974I3I5-F1
#
_entry.id   AF-A0A974I3I5-F1
#
_cell.length_a   1.000
_cell.length_b   1.000
_cell.length_c   1.000
_cell.angle_alpha   90.00
_cell.angle_beta   90.00
_cell.angle_gamma   90.00
#
_symmetry.space_group_name_H-M   'P 1'
#
loop_
_entity.id
_entity.type
_entity.pdbx_description
1 polymer ?
#
loop_
_entity_poly.entity_id
_entity_poly.type
_entity_poly.pdbx_seq_one_letter_code
_entity_poly.pdbx_strand_id
1 'polypeptide(L)'
;MQTAAIQHIYKGQLFPLVNCTETSKHSKWERVEGGNWILYEHPSYRGHQYYLWQGEYPDFQRWMGFNDSIRSCRFVPNYQGQYKMRIYESGDFQGQMMEFFDDCPNTYDRFRFHDIHSCNVFDGHWMFYEEPNYRGRQYYLRSGEYRRFNDWGASSPRIGSFRRVYNRF
;
A
#
# COMPACT_ATOMS: atom_id res chain seq x y z
N MET A 1 -5.09 -9.59 -36.54
CA MET A 1 -4.23 -10.33 -35.59
C MET A 1 -3.27 -9.34 -34.92
N GLN A 2 -3.75 -8.56 -33.97
CA GLN A 2 -2.93 -7.66 -33.14
C GLN A 2 -3.64 -7.52 -31.79
N THR A 3 -3.13 -8.20 -30.77
CA THR A 3 -3.63 -8.11 -29.39
C THR A 3 -2.41 -8.01 -28.48
N ALA A 4 -2.00 -6.77 -28.21
CA ALA A 4 -1.00 -6.42 -27.20
C ALA A 4 -1.74 -5.64 -26.10
N ALA A 5 -2.33 -6.36 -25.15
CA ALA A 5 -2.89 -5.73 -23.96
C ALA A 5 -1.79 -5.66 -22.91
N ILE A 6 -1.55 -4.46 -22.40
CA ILE A 6 -0.54 -4.08 -21.38
C ILE A 6 0.88 -3.89 -21.94
N GLN A 7 0.95 -3.13 -23.02
CA GLN A 7 2.13 -2.34 -23.38
C GLN A 7 2.00 -0.88 -22.94
N HIS A 8 1.10 -0.53 -22.01
CA HIS A 8 0.83 0.87 -21.64
C HIS A 8 0.79 1.11 -20.13
N ILE A 9 1.95 1.00 -19.47
CA ILE A 9 2.33 1.98 -18.45
C ILE A 9 3.30 2.97 -19.15
N TYR A 10 2.84 3.59 -20.24
CA TYR A 10 3.66 4.49 -21.04
C TYR A 10 3.37 5.95 -20.65
N LYS A 11 4.43 6.63 -20.20
CA LYS A 11 4.67 8.08 -20.37
C LYS A 11 3.74 9.08 -19.68
N GLY A 12 3.50 8.93 -18.37
CA GLY A 12 3.23 10.09 -17.50
C GLY A 12 2.08 11.03 -17.89
N GLN A 13 1.10 10.59 -18.68
CA GLN A 13 -0.10 11.36 -19.01
C GLN A 13 -1.31 10.74 -18.31
N LEU A 14 -1.96 11.56 -17.49
CA LEU A 14 -3.24 11.29 -16.85
C LEU A 14 -4.31 10.97 -17.90
N PHE A 15 -4.77 9.72 -17.95
CA PHE A 15 -6.08 9.38 -18.50
C PHE A 15 -7.02 9.03 -17.35
N PRO A 16 -8.28 9.50 -17.39
CA PRO A 16 -9.24 9.23 -16.35
C PRO A 16 -9.64 7.74 -16.41
N LEU A 17 -9.42 7.05 -15.29
CA LEU A 17 -10.12 5.82 -14.92
C LEU A 17 -10.27 4.78 -16.04
N VAL A 18 -9.20 4.07 -16.39
CA VAL A 18 -9.41 2.73 -16.94
C VAL A 18 -9.80 1.83 -15.78
N ASN A 19 -11.11 1.59 -15.65
CA ASN A 19 -11.66 0.49 -14.87
C ASN A 19 -10.85 -0.76 -15.22
N CYS A 20 -10.09 -1.27 -14.27
CA CYS A 20 -9.20 -2.41 -14.45
C CYS A 20 -10.01 -3.74 -14.44
N THR A 21 -11.19 -3.75 -15.07
CA THR A 21 -12.18 -4.82 -14.92
C THR A 21 -11.94 -6.04 -15.80
N GLU A 22 -11.00 -6.01 -16.75
CA GLU A 22 -10.75 -7.16 -17.65
C GLU A 22 -9.26 -7.38 -17.91
N THR A 23 -8.55 -7.91 -16.91
CA THR A 23 -7.21 -8.47 -17.14
C THR A 23 -7.33 -9.96 -17.44
N SER A 24 -7.18 -10.27 -18.74
CA SER A 24 -7.06 -11.64 -19.25
C SER A 24 -5.84 -12.36 -18.65
N LYS A 25 -5.97 -13.68 -18.45
CA LYS A 25 -5.12 -14.61 -17.68
C LYS A 25 -3.60 -14.67 -18.00
N HIS A 26 -3.03 -13.76 -18.80
CA HIS A 26 -1.61 -13.80 -19.18
C HIS A 26 -0.97 -12.41 -19.32
N SER A 27 -1.29 -11.47 -18.44
CA SER A 27 -0.62 -10.17 -18.41
C SER A 27 0.63 -10.23 -17.54
N LYS A 28 1.80 -10.40 -18.16
CA LYS A 28 3.08 -10.37 -17.44
C LYS A 28 3.45 -8.93 -17.10
N TRP A 29 3.49 -8.65 -15.81
CA TRP A 29 3.70 -7.34 -15.19
C TRP A 29 5.20 -7.09 -14.94
N GLU A 30 6.05 -7.40 -15.93
CA GLU A 30 7.50 -7.55 -15.75
C GLU A 30 8.23 -6.30 -15.21
N ARG A 31 7.67 -5.10 -15.36
CA ARG A 31 8.35 -3.86 -15.01
C ARG A 31 7.43 -2.69 -14.68
N VAL A 32 7.79 -1.92 -13.65
CA VAL A 32 7.26 -0.58 -13.34
C VAL A 32 8.32 0.44 -13.73
N GLU A 33 8.00 1.29 -14.71
CA GLU A 33 8.94 2.29 -15.24
C GLU A 33 9.14 3.49 -14.32
N GLY A 34 8.13 3.82 -13.49
CA GLY A 34 8.23 4.95 -12.58
C GLY A 34 7.01 5.14 -11.69
N GLY A 35 7.26 5.90 -10.62
CA GLY A 35 6.26 6.21 -9.60
C GLY A 35 5.94 5.05 -8.66
N ASN A 36 4.97 5.29 -7.79
CA ASN A 36 4.51 4.34 -6.79
C ASN A 36 3.10 3.88 -7.15
N TRP A 37 2.86 2.58 -7.04
CA TRP A 37 1.60 1.96 -7.44
C TRP A 37 1.10 1.05 -6.33
N ILE A 38 -0.20 1.13 -6.04
CA ILE A 38 -0.90 0.15 -5.20
C ILE A 38 -1.78 -0.70 -6.11
N LEU A 39 -1.50 -1.99 -6.17
CA LEU A 39 -2.31 -2.98 -6.88
C LEU A 39 -3.33 -3.61 -5.92
N TYR A 40 -4.47 -4.03 -6.44
CA TYR A 40 -5.58 -4.62 -5.70
C TYR A 40 -6.13 -5.86 -6.39
N GLU A 41 -6.45 -6.90 -5.63
CA GLU A 41 -6.96 -8.17 -6.17
C GLU A 41 -8.38 -8.09 -6.75
N HIS A 42 -9.18 -7.15 -6.26
CA HIS A 42 -10.57 -6.99 -6.68
C HIS A 42 -10.79 -5.63 -7.35
N PRO A 43 -11.86 -5.51 -8.15
CA PRO A 43 -12.28 -4.21 -8.67
C PRO A 43 -12.55 -3.21 -7.55
N SER A 44 -12.51 -1.92 -7.89
CA SER A 44 -12.86 -0.83 -6.99
C SER A 44 -12.00 -0.74 -5.72
N TYR A 45 -10.70 -1.04 -5.83
CA TYR A 45 -9.70 -0.91 -4.77
C TYR A 45 -9.98 -1.81 -3.54
N ARG A 46 -10.37 -3.07 -3.79
CA ARG A 46 -10.70 -4.05 -2.75
C ARG A 46 -9.78 -5.28 -2.82
N GLY A 47 -9.82 -6.10 -1.78
CA GLY A 47 -8.99 -7.30 -1.66
C GLY A 47 -7.59 -6.99 -1.13
N HIS A 48 -6.66 -7.94 -1.27
CA HIS A 48 -5.28 -7.72 -0.86
C HIS A 48 -4.64 -6.60 -1.69
N GLN A 49 -3.74 -5.85 -1.04
CA GLN A 49 -3.10 -4.68 -1.59
C GLN A 49 -1.60 -4.93 -1.72
N TYR A 50 -0.99 -4.48 -2.81
CA TYR A 50 0.43 -4.70 -3.09
C TYR A 50 1.10 -3.39 -3.50
N TYR A 51 2.11 -2.96 -2.75
CA TYR A 51 2.87 -1.74 -3.05
C TYR A 51 4.07 -2.06 -3.95
N LEU A 52 4.04 -1.50 -5.16
CA LEU A 52 5.11 -1.55 -6.15
C LEU A 52 5.71 -0.15 -6.33
N TRP A 53 7.01 -0.11 -6.57
CA TRP A 53 7.75 1.08 -6.99
C TRP A 53 8.49 0.76 -8.28
N GLN A 54 9.32 1.67 -8.78
CA GLN A 54 10.13 1.41 -9.97
C GLN A 54 10.97 0.13 -9.78
N GLY A 55 10.87 -0.81 -10.71
CA GLY A 55 11.57 -2.09 -10.61
C GLY A 55 11.03 -3.14 -11.57
N GLU A 56 11.70 -4.29 -11.56
CA GLU A 56 11.28 -5.47 -12.30
C GLU A 56 10.63 -6.50 -11.37
N TYR A 57 9.51 -7.02 -11.83
CA TYR A 57 8.60 -7.85 -11.08
C TYR A 57 8.24 -9.00 -12.05
N PRO A 58 9.00 -10.10 -12.11
CA PRO A 58 8.70 -11.19 -13.05
C PRO A 58 7.54 -12.12 -12.64
N ASP A 59 7.25 -12.24 -11.33
CA ASP A 59 6.29 -13.20 -10.77
C ASP A 59 5.76 -12.75 -9.39
N PHE A 60 4.53 -13.18 -9.02
CA PHE A 60 3.71 -12.52 -7.95
C PHE A 60 4.40 -12.49 -6.60
N GLN A 61 5.37 -13.39 -6.40
CA GLN A 61 6.16 -13.47 -5.19
C GLN A 61 7.05 -12.22 -5.02
N ARG A 62 7.47 -11.59 -6.14
CA ARG A 62 8.31 -10.38 -6.15
C ARG A 62 7.64 -9.13 -5.60
N TRP A 63 6.31 -9.05 -5.62
CA TRP A 63 5.56 -8.00 -4.92
C TRP A 63 4.86 -8.49 -3.64
N MET A 64 5.23 -9.69 -3.16
CA MET A 64 4.61 -10.35 -2.01
C MET A 64 3.12 -10.69 -2.22
N GLY A 65 2.78 -11.09 -3.44
CA GLY A 65 1.46 -11.56 -3.84
C GLY A 65 1.13 -12.92 -3.24
N PHE A 66 -0.14 -13.14 -2.90
CA PHE A 66 -0.65 -14.48 -2.63
C PHE A 66 -1.06 -15.22 -3.92
N ASN A 67 -1.36 -14.47 -4.98
CA ASN A 67 -1.69 -14.93 -6.31
C ASN A 67 -1.38 -13.80 -7.33
N ASP A 68 -1.67 -14.05 -8.61
CA ASP A 68 -1.46 -13.13 -9.72
C ASP A 68 -2.70 -12.31 -10.12
N SER A 69 -3.81 -12.42 -9.39
CA SER A 69 -5.06 -11.73 -9.71
C SER A 69 -4.97 -10.26 -9.31
N ILE A 70 -4.86 -9.37 -10.30
CA ILE A 70 -4.90 -7.92 -10.11
C ILE A 70 -6.05 -7.35 -10.95
N ARG A 71 -7.00 -6.66 -10.30
CA ARG A 71 -8.24 -6.16 -10.90
C ARG A 71 -8.54 -4.69 -10.61
N SER A 72 -7.66 -4.00 -9.89
CA SER A 72 -7.59 -2.54 -9.88
C SER A 72 -6.21 -2.06 -9.43
N CYS A 73 -5.85 -0.84 -9.79
CA CYS A 73 -4.59 -0.23 -9.40
C CYS A 73 -4.76 1.26 -9.14
N ARG A 74 -3.86 1.82 -8.33
CA ARG A 74 -3.81 3.24 -8.01
C ARG A 74 -2.39 3.75 -8.16
N PHE A 75 -2.24 4.80 -8.97
CA PHE A 75 -1.03 5.62 -8.95
C PHE A 75 -1.00 6.46 -7.66
N VAL A 76 0.13 6.47 -6.97
CA VAL A 76 0.38 7.29 -5.78
C VAL A 76 1.27 8.46 -6.19
N PRO A 77 0.73 9.70 -6.20
CA PRO A 77 1.53 10.88 -6.49
C PRO A 77 2.70 10.99 -5.52
N ASN A 78 3.83 11.49 -6.03
CA ASN A 78 4.98 11.75 -5.16
C ASN A 78 4.63 12.89 -4.19
N TYR A 79 4.85 12.65 -2.90
CA TYR A 79 4.62 13.64 -1.87
C TYR A 79 5.95 14.27 -1.45
N GLN A 80 6.06 15.59 -1.55
CA GLN A 80 7.31 16.35 -1.31
C GLN A 80 7.38 16.99 0.09
N GLY A 81 6.37 16.78 0.94
CA GLY A 81 6.32 17.32 2.30
C GLY A 81 6.95 16.40 3.34
N GLN A 82 6.77 16.78 4.61
CA GLN A 82 7.12 15.92 5.74
C GLN A 82 6.07 14.82 5.91
N TYR A 83 6.48 13.61 6.24
CA TYR A 83 5.56 12.53 6.54
C TYR A 83 5.21 12.59 8.02
N LYS A 84 3.93 12.45 8.36
CA LYS A 84 3.48 12.46 9.75
C LYS A 84 2.27 11.57 9.97
N MET A 85 2.40 10.68 10.94
CA MET A 85 1.34 9.77 11.35
C MET A 85 1.34 9.58 12.87
N ARG A 86 0.17 9.42 13.47
CA ARG A 86 0.00 8.91 14.83
C ARG A 86 -0.69 7.57 14.81
N ILE A 87 -0.18 6.65 15.63
CA ILE A 87 -0.78 5.34 15.87
C ILE A 87 -1.20 5.23 17.33
N TYR A 88 -2.24 4.43 17.58
CA TYR A 88 -2.87 4.31 18.87
C TYR A 88 -3.09 2.84 19.22
N GLU A 89 -2.86 2.51 20.48
CA GLU A 89 -3.06 1.17 21.04
C GLU A 89 -4.54 0.82 21.17
N SER A 90 -5.44 1.81 21.29
CA SER A 90 -6.88 1.59 21.35
C SER A 90 -7.61 2.24 20.16
N GLY A 91 -8.88 1.85 19.97
CA GLY A 91 -9.77 2.43 18.96
C GLY A 91 -10.09 3.90 19.26
N ASP A 92 -10.65 4.60 18.28
CA ASP A 92 -11.13 5.99 18.43
C ASP A 92 -10.08 6.97 19.00
N PHE A 93 -8.82 6.78 18.63
CA PHE A 93 -7.67 7.61 19.02
C PHE A 93 -7.43 7.65 20.53
N GLN A 94 -7.79 6.57 21.23
CA GLN A 94 -7.59 6.42 22.67
C GLN A 94 -6.34 5.58 23.00
N GLY A 95 -6.02 5.52 24.30
CA GLY A 95 -4.93 4.69 24.81
C GLY A 95 -3.56 5.29 24.54
N GLN A 96 -2.53 4.44 24.55
CA GLN A 96 -1.17 4.89 24.29
C GLN A 96 -1.02 5.31 22.83
N MET A 97 -0.28 6.41 22.60
CA MET A 97 -0.07 7.01 21.29
C MET A 97 1.41 7.24 21.03
N MET A 98 1.82 7.09 19.76
CA MET A 98 3.14 7.51 19.30
C MET A 98 3.07 8.13 17.91
N GLU A 99 3.89 9.15 17.69
CA GLU A 99 4.01 9.88 16.43
C GLU A 99 5.24 9.39 15.64
N PHE A 100 5.08 9.25 14.34
CA PHE A 100 6.11 8.75 13.42
C PHE A 100 6.25 9.65 12.19
N PHE A 101 7.50 9.80 11.75
CA PHE A 101 7.90 10.63 10.61
C PHE A 101 8.75 9.85 9.58
N ASP A 102 9.09 8.61 9.90
CA ASP A 102 10.03 7.75 9.20
C ASP A 102 9.52 6.31 9.13
N ASP A 103 10.23 5.49 8.36
CA ASP A 103 9.89 4.08 8.21
C ASP A 103 10.16 3.33 9.53
N CYS A 104 9.33 2.36 9.87
CA CYS A 104 9.43 1.55 11.08
C CYS A 104 9.44 0.06 10.71
N PRO A 105 10.60 -0.61 10.68
CA PRO A 105 10.68 -2.03 10.33
C PRO A 105 10.15 -2.96 11.43
N ASN A 106 10.02 -2.47 12.67
CA ASN A 106 9.42 -3.23 13.75
C ASN A 106 8.66 -2.29 14.70
N THR A 107 7.33 -2.35 14.64
CA THR A 107 6.44 -1.53 15.48
C THR A 107 6.69 -1.77 16.97
N TYR A 108 6.94 -3.03 17.38
CA TYR A 108 7.09 -3.38 18.79
C TYR A 108 8.32 -2.74 19.42
N ASP A 109 9.42 -2.60 18.66
CA ASP A 109 10.66 -2.04 19.19
C ASP A 109 10.52 -0.57 19.59
N ARG A 110 9.66 0.17 18.88
CA ARG A 110 9.42 1.60 19.12
C ARG A 110 8.16 1.85 19.95
N PHE A 111 7.04 1.24 19.59
CA PHE A 111 5.74 1.50 20.21
C PHE A 111 5.42 0.59 21.41
N ARG A 112 6.11 -0.55 21.55
CA ARG A 112 5.90 -1.56 22.61
C ARG A 112 4.53 -2.26 22.62
N PHE A 113 3.74 -2.09 21.56
CA PHE A 113 2.53 -2.86 21.28
C PHE A 113 2.65 -3.59 19.95
N HIS A 114 1.97 -4.75 19.86
CA HIS A 114 1.85 -5.51 18.62
C HIS A 114 0.64 -5.09 17.78
N ASP A 115 -0.34 -4.44 18.41
CA ASP A 115 -1.62 -4.12 17.84
C ASP A 115 -1.80 -2.60 17.76
N ILE A 116 -2.25 -2.13 16.60
CA ILE A 116 -2.63 -0.73 16.34
C ILE A 116 -4.11 -0.75 16.02
N HIS A 117 -4.90 -0.14 16.90
CA HIS A 117 -6.34 -0.16 16.77
C HIS A 117 -6.89 1.07 16.04
N SER A 118 -6.22 2.21 16.10
CA SER A 118 -6.57 3.40 15.32
C SER A 118 -5.34 4.19 14.92
N CYS A 119 -5.46 5.02 13.87
CA CYS A 119 -4.37 5.89 13.43
C CYS A 119 -4.88 7.15 12.75
N ASN A 120 -4.09 8.22 12.82
CA ASN A 120 -4.32 9.45 12.06
C ASN A 120 -3.11 9.72 11.17
N VAL A 121 -3.32 9.72 9.87
CA VAL A 121 -2.31 10.12 8.90
C VAL A 121 -2.51 11.60 8.61
N PHE A 122 -1.63 12.44 9.13
CA PHE A 122 -1.66 13.87 8.87
C PHE A 122 -1.11 14.14 7.47
N ASP A 123 0.08 13.62 7.20
CA ASP A 123 0.84 13.98 6.02
C ASP A 123 1.49 12.76 5.34
N GLY A 124 1.50 12.83 4.02
CA GLY A 124 2.07 11.82 3.14
C GLY A 124 1.21 10.57 2.98
N HIS A 125 1.82 9.56 2.39
CA HIS A 125 1.22 8.28 2.08
C HIS A 125 1.99 7.17 2.79
N TRP A 126 1.28 6.21 3.40
CA TRP A 126 1.90 5.19 4.24
C TRP A 126 1.43 3.80 3.82
N MET A 127 2.29 2.81 4.03
CA MET A 127 1.94 1.39 3.93
C MET A 127 2.13 0.75 5.30
N PHE A 128 1.07 0.16 5.81
CA PHE A 128 1.13 -0.78 6.93
C PHE A 128 1.39 -2.19 6.43
N TYR A 129 2.07 -2.96 7.26
CA TYR A 129 2.40 -4.36 7.06
C TYR A 129 2.05 -5.15 8.30
N GLU A 130 1.34 -6.26 8.12
CA GLU A 130 0.92 -7.15 9.21
C GLU A 130 2.11 -7.72 10.00
N GLU A 131 3.24 -7.94 9.34
CA GLU A 131 4.45 -8.49 9.95
C GLU A 131 5.61 -7.48 10.01
N PRO A 132 6.59 -7.69 10.90
CA PRO A 132 7.84 -6.94 10.89
C PRO A 132 8.60 -7.07 9.55
N ASN A 133 9.51 -6.13 9.31
CA ASN A 133 10.38 -6.06 8.12
C ASN A 133 9.62 -5.95 6.80
N TYR A 134 8.49 -5.24 6.80
CA TYR A 134 7.67 -4.94 5.62
C TYR A 134 7.10 -6.18 4.93
N ARG A 135 6.59 -7.14 5.72
CA ARG A 135 6.08 -8.44 5.26
C ARG A 135 4.60 -8.65 5.61
N GLY A 136 4.03 -9.74 5.09
CA GLY A 136 2.64 -10.10 5.31
C GLY A 136 1.68 -9.21 4.51
N ARG A 137 0.44 -9.14 4.97
CA ARG A 137 -0.60 -8.31 4.33
C ARG A 137 -0.23 -6.84 4.39
N GLN A 138 -0.54 -6.12 3.31
CA GLN A 138 -0.20 -4.71 3.17
C GLN A 138 -1.47 -3.86 3.10
N TYR A 139 -1.43 -2.68 3.70
CA TYR A 139 -2.57 -1.76 3.75
C TYR A 139 -2.11 -0.35 3.40
N TYR A 140 -2.74 0.26 2.40
CA TYR A 140 -2.43 1.61 1.95
C TYR A 140 -3.24 2.66 2.70
N LEU A 141 -2.54 3.61 3.31
CA LEU A 141 -3.14 4.73 4.04
C LEU A 141 -2.85 6.05 3.34
N ARG A 142 -3.92 6.83 3.16
CA ARG A 142 -3.86 8.24 2.72
C ARG A 142 -4.02 9.13 3.94
N SER A 143 -3.76 10.43 3.79
CA SER A 143 -4.14 11.41 4.80
C SER A 143 -5.60 11.23 5.21
N GLY A 144 -5.84 11.21 6.52
CA GLY A 144 -7.16 10.98 7.08
C GLY A 144 -7.13 10.27 8.43
N GLU A 145 -8.32 10.21 9.01
CA GLU A 145 -8.62 9.58 10.28
C GLU A 145 -9.11 8.14 10.08
N TYR A 146 -8.51 7.21 10.82
CA TYR A 146 -8.89 5.80 10.83
C TYR A 146 -9.15 5.36 12.26
N ARG A 147 -10.42 5.26 12.65
CA ARG A 147 -10.85 5.05 14.04
C ARG A 147 -10.76 3.59 14.48
N ARG A 148 -10.69 2.67 13.53
CA ARG A 148 -10.54 1.23 13.76
C ARG A 148 -9.75 0.59 12.62
N PHE A 149 -9.17 -0.58 12.88
CA PHE A 149 -8.35 -1.29 11.89
C PHE A 149 -9.10 -1.72 10.61
N ASN A 150 -10.42 -1.86 10.69
CA ASN A 150 -11.24 -2.11 9.50
C ASN A 150 -11.25 -0.94 8.52
N ASP A 151 -10.99 0.30 8.98
CA ASP A 151 -11.06 1.50 8.13
C ASP A 151 -9.91 1.53 7.11
N TRP A 152 -8.76 0.89 7.40
CA TRP A 152 -7.68 0.65 6.41
C TRP A 152 -7.77 -0.73 5.72
N GLY A 153 -8.86 -1.47 5.96
CA GLY A 153 -9.14 -2.74 5.31
C GLY A 153 -8.48 -3.96 5.95
N ALA A 154 -7.96 -3.85 7.18
CA ALA A 154 -7.44 -4.99 7.91
C ALA A 154 -8.55 -5.81 8.57
N SER A 155 -8.27 -7.09 8.80
CA SER A 155 -9.13 -8.02 9.55
C SER A 155 -8.67 -8.23 11.00
N SER A 156 -7.50 -7.69 11.35
CA SER A 156 -6.85 -7.75 12.65
C SER A 156 -6.14 -6.42 12.91
N PRO A 157 -5.98 -5.98 14.17
CA PRO A 157 -5.21 -4.77 14.52
C PRO A 157 -3.69 -4.96 14.42
N ARG A 158 -3.21 -6.18 14.15
CA ARG A 158 -1.77 -6.48 14.12
C ARG A 158 -1.06 -5.74 13.00
N ILE A 159 -0.14 -4.84 13.37
CA ILE A 159 0.72 -4.11 12.43
C ILE A 159 2.17 -4.22 12.90
N GLY A 160 2.92 -5.13 12.28
CA GLY A 160 4.32 -5.39 12.64
C GLY A 160 5.32 -4.38 12.08
N SER A 161 4.99 -3.68 11.00
CA SER A 161 5.84 -2.62 10.44
C SER A 161 5.07 -1.66 9.55
N PHE A 162 5.67 -0.50 9.25
CA PHE A 162 5.12 0.45 8.30
C PHE A 162 6.19 1.30 7.63
N ARG A 163 5.90 1.82 6.44
CA ARG A 163 6.84 2.67 5.70
C ARG A 163 6.13 3.77 4.93
N ARG A 164 6.86 4.83 4.66
CA ARG A 164 6.42 5.92 3.80
C ARG A 164 6.40 5.44 2.35
N VAL A 165 5.41 5.91 1.60
CA VAL A 165 5.31 5.75 0.14
C VAL A 165 5.87 7.01 -0.49
N TYR A 166 7.08 6.89 -1.03
CA TYR A 166 7.82 7.94 -1.73
C TYR A 166 8.60 7.28 -2.87
N ASN A 167 8.96 8.06 -3.90
CA ASN A 167 9.81 7.56 -4.97
C ASN A 167 11.17 7.13 -4.39
N ARG A 168 11.44 5.83 -4.44
CA ARG A 168 12.76 5.27 -4.15
C ARG A 168 13.56 5.35 -5.45
N PHE A 169 14.60 6.17 -5.47
CA PHE A 169 15.56 6.28 -6.57
C PHE A 169 16.58 5.15 -6.51
#